data_AF-A0A2M8KDL4-F1
#
_entry.id   AF-A0A2M8KDL4-F1
#
_cell.length_a   1.000
_cell.length_b   1.000
_cell.length_c   1.000
_cell.angle_alpha   90.00
_cell.angle_beta   90.00
_cell.angle_gamma   90.00
#
_symmetry.space_group_name_H-M   'P 1'
#
loop_
_entity.id
_entity.type
_entity.pdbx_description
1 polymer ?
#
loop_
_entity_poly.entity_id
_entity_poly.type
_entity_poly.pdbx_seq_one_letter_code
_entity_poly.pdbx_strand_id
1 'polypeptide(L)'
;MLIDPKTVIPKAQGMSNMGKMAGMLGLALILASFAIGIYVGNLNNQYWVESKEIREAAKAGEFFVVTWQRIEVWRQWQNMLQFLGMGMLLFGIMVQLVIIVKALFMQGSNMFELLGGGKSRD
;
A
#
# COMPACT_ATOMS: atom_id res chain seq x y z
N MET A 1 11.00 34.39 -19.19
CA MET A 1 11.56 33.10 -19.64
C MET A 1 10.42 32.11 -19.62
N LEU A 2 9.83 31.80 -20.78
CA LEU A 2 8.63 30.97 -20.88
C LEU A 2 8.99 29.53 -20.49
N ILE A 3 8.46 29.06 -19.36
CA ILE A 3 8.59 27.66 -18.95
C ILE A 3 7.87 26.83 -20.01
N ASP A 4 8.61 26.00 -20.75
CA ASP A 4 8.04 25.14 -21.78
C ASP A 4 7.10 24.09 -21.12
N PRO A 5 5.79 24.13 -21.41
CA PRO A 5 4.81 23.22 -20.79
C PRO A 5 5.15 21.74 -21.04
N LYS A 6 5.88 21.43 -22.11
CA LYS A 6 6.28 20.04 -22.44
C LYS A 6 7.30 19.45 -21.48
N THR A 7 7.98 20.26 -20.66
CA THR A 7 8.98 19.76 -19.68
C THR A 7 8.39 19.56 -18.28
N VAL A 8 7.32 20.26 -17.94
CA VAL A 8 6.64 20.20 -16.63
C VAL A 8 5.61 19.06 -16.58
N ILE A 9 4.88 18.86 -17.68
CA ILE A 9 3.86 17.81 -17.84
C ILE A 9 4.42 16.37 -17.67
N PRO A 10 5.58 15.97 -18.23
CA PRO A 10 6.08 14.59 -18.09
C PRO A 10 6.53 14.26 -16.66
N LYS A 11 7.06 15.25 -15.91
CA LYS A 11 7.56 15.02 -14.54
C LYS A 11 6.40 14.86 -13.54
N ALA A 12 5.30 15.60 -13.74
CA ALA A 12 4.07 15.45 -12.96
C ALA A 12 3.35 14.12 -13.28
N GLN A 13 3.34 13.69 -14.54
CA GLN A 13 2.76 12.41 -14.94
C GLN A 13 3.53 11.21 -14.37
N GLY A 14 4.87 11.26 -14.38
CA GLY A 14 5.70 10.21 -13.79
C GLY A 14 5.46 10.04 -12.29
N MET A 15 5.37 11.15 -11.55
CA MET A 15 5.08 11.13 -10.11
C MET A 15 3.64 10.63 -9.82
N SER A 16 2.67 10.98 -10.66
CA SER A 16 1.28 10.51 -10.56
C SER A 16 1.16 9.00 -10.78
N ASN A 17 1.85 8.48 -11.79
CA ASN A 17 1.91 7.05 -12.07
C ASN A 17 2.58 6.30 -10.91
N MET A 18 3.64 6.86 -10.31
CA MET A 18 4.34 6.26 -9.17
C MET A 18 3.44 6.17 -7.93
N GLY A 19 2.68 7.23 -7.62
CA GLY A 19 1.70 7.23 -6.53
C GLY A 19 0.55 6.23 -6.75
N LYS A 20 0.04 6.12 -7.99
CA LYS A 20 -0.99 5.14 -8.35
C LYS A 20 -0.47 3.70 -8.25
N MET A 21 0.75 3.44 -8.73
CA MET A 21 1.37 2.12 -8.64
C MET A 21 1.63 1.71 -7.19
N ALA A 22 2.16 2.62 -6.37
CA ALA A 22 2.36 2.36 -4.95
C ALA A 22 1.04 2.09 -4.20
N GLY A 23 0.00 2.86 -4.50
CA GLY A 23 -1.35 2.62 -3.95
C GLY A 23 -1.94 1.28 -4.37
N MET A 24 -1.85 0.91 -5.66
CA MET A 24 -2.31 -0.39 -6.16
C MET A 24 -1.54 -1.55 -5.54
N LEU A 25 -0.21 -1.44 -5.42
CA LEU A 25 0.61 -2.45 -4.77
C LEU A 25 0.27 -2.55 -3.27
N GLY A 26 0.01 -1.44 -2.59
CA GLY A 26 -0.41 -1.42 -1.18
C GLY A 26 -1.74 -2.15 -0.98
N LEU A 27 -2.71 -1.88 -1.85
CA LEU A 27 -4.00 -2.58 -1.85
C LEU A 27 -3.83 -4.07 -2.16
N ALA A 28 -2.99 -4.42 -3.14
CA ALA A 28 -2.72 -5.81 -3.50
C ALA A 28 -2.09 -6.60 -2.34
N LEU A 29 -1.17 -6.00 -1.58
CA LEU A 29 -0.57 -6.62 -0.39
C LEU A 29 -1.60 -6.84 0.72
N ILE A 30 -2.53 -5.90 0.92
CA ILE A 30 -3.61 -6.06 1.91
C ILE A 30 -4.56 -7.19 1.50
N LEU A 31 -4.95 -7.24 0.23
CA LEU A 31 -5.81 -8.31 -0.29
C LEU A 31 -5.12 -9.68 -0.21
N ALA A 32 -3.83 -9.75 -0.52
CA ALA A 32 -3.03 -10.97 -0.36
C ALA A 32 -2.95 -11.40 1.11
N SER A 33 -2.72 -10.47 2.03
CA SER A 33 -2.73 -10.75 3.47
C SER A 33 -4.09 -11.25 3.95
N PHE A 34 -5.19 -10.68 3.43
CA PHE A 34 -6.54 -11.13 3.75
C PHE A 34 -6.79 -12.57 3.27
N ALA A 35 -6.39 -12.91 2.04
CA ALA A 35 -6.49 -14.27 1.52
C ALA A 35 -5.68 -15.29 2.35
N ILE A 36 -4.46 -14.93 2.75
CA ILE A 36 -3.63 -15.74 3.66
C ILE A 36 -4.34 -15.92 5.01
N GLY A 37 -4.96 -14.88 5.55
CA GLY A 37 -5.74 -14.95 6.79
C GLY A 37 -6.90 -15.96 6.71
N ILE A 38 -7.62 -16.02 5.58
CA ILE A 38 -8.68 -17.02 5.36
C ILE A 38 -8.07 -18.43 5.35
N TYR A 39 -6.94 -18.63 4.66
CA TYR A 39 -6.26 -19.93 4.61
C TYR A 39 -5.80 -20.41 5.99
N VAL A 40 -5.16 -19.54 6.77
CA VAL A 40 -4.73 -19.84 8.15
C VAL A 40 -5.92 -20.10 9.06
N GLY A 41 -7.03 -19.36 8.89
CA GLY A 41 -8.27 -19.60 9.63
C GLY A 41 -8.85 -21.00 9.40
N ASN A 42 -8.80 -21.50 8.16
CA ASN A 42 -9.22 -22.86 7.84
C ASN A 42 -8.32 -23.92 8.50
N LEU A 43 -7.00 -23.72 8.44
CA LEU A 43 -6.04 -24.61 9.12
C LEU A 43 -6.25 -24.60 10.64
N ASN A 44 -6.54 -23.44 11.22
CA ASN A 44 -6.81 -23.31 12.65
C ASN A 44 -8.10 -24.05 13.03
N ASN A 45 -9.15 -23.96 12.22
CA ASN A 45 -10.39 -24.73 12.45
C ASN A 45 -10.11 -26.24 12.42
N GLN A 46 -9.42 -26.74 11.39
CA GLN A 46 -9.04 -28.15 11.29
C GLN A 46 -8.16 -28.61 12.45
N TYR A 47 -7.25 -27.75 12.92
CA TYR A 47 -6.44 -28.04 14.11
C TYR A 47 -7.28 -28.06 15.39
N TRP A 48 -8.21 -27.12 15.56
CA TRP A 48 -8.98 -26.97 16.82
C TRP A 48 -10.18 -27.90 16.97
N VAL A 49 -10.64 -28.54 15.90
CA VAL A 49 -11.73 -29.54 15.94
C VAL A 49 -11.32 -30.82 16.67
N GLU A 50 -10.05 -31.22 16.59
CA GLU A 50 -9.60 -32.50 17.16
C GLU A 50 -9.36 -32.44 18.68
N SER A 51 -9.62 -33.53 19.41
CA SER A 51 -9.46 -33.52 20.87
C SER A 51 -7.99 -33.33 21.30
N LYS A 52 -7.77 -32.73 22.48
CA LYS A 52 -6.43 -32.43 23.01
C LYS A 52 -5.55 -33.69 23.14
N GLU A 53 -6.16 -34.83 23.46
CA GLU A 53 -5.51 -36.13 23.59
C GLU A 53 -4.86 -36.59 22.29
N ILE A 54 -5.52 -36.35 21.14
CA ILE A 54 -4.99 -36.71 19.81
C ILE A 54 -3.84 -35.77 19.41
N ARG A 55 -3.87 -34.51 19.85
CA ARG A 55 -2.83 -33.51 19.51
C ARG A 55 -1.54 -33.67 20.30
N GLU A 56 -1.63 -34.05 21.58
CA GLU A 56 -0.42 -34.28 22.40
C GLU A 56 0.16 -35.69 22.19
N ALA A 57 -0.63 -36.64 21.68
CA ALA A 57 -0.13 -37.94 21.23
C ALA A 57 0.58 -37.90 19.87
N ALA A 58 0.41 -36.81 19.09
CA ALA A 58 0.95 -36.68 17.75
C ALA A 58 2.47 -36.55 17.74
N LYS A 59 3.15 -37.42 16.97
CA LYS A 59 4.61 -37.42 16.83
C LYS A 59 5.08 -36.36 15.83
N ALA A 60 6.37 -36.01 15.92
CA ALA A 60 7.02 -35.11 14.96
C ALA A 60 6.84 -35.61 13.52
N GLY A 61 6.30 -34.75 12.65
CA GLY A 61 5.99 -35.07 11.25
C GLY A 61 4.52 -35.42 10.99
N GLU A 62 3.71 -35.63 12.02
CA GLU A 62 2.26 -35.79 11.85
C GLU A 62 1.58 -34.46 11.50
N PHE A 63 0.41 -34.59 10.86
CA PHE A 63 -0.37 -33.48 10.30
C PHE A 63 -0.55 -32.31 11.29
N PHE A 64 -0.76 -32.59 12.58
CA PHE A 64 -0.96 -31.57 13.61
C PHE A 64 0.28 -30.71 13.88
N VAL A 65 1.46 -31.31 13.96
CA VAL A 65 2.72 -30.60 14.21
C VAL A 65 3.10 -29.73 13.01
N VAL A 66 2.92 -30.26 11.80
CA VAL A 66 3.18 -29.53 10.55
C VAL A 66 2.19 -28.38 10.36
N THR A 67 0.92 -28.59 10.71
CA THR A 67 -0.11 -27.54 10.62
C THR A 67 0.14 -26.43 11.63
N TRP A 68 0.55 -26.76 12.85
CA TRP A 68 0.90 -25.77 13.88
C TRP A 68 2.13 -24.92 13.47
N GLN A 69 3.17 -25.57 12.93
CA GLN A 69 4.33 -24.86 12.36
C GLN A 69 3.93 -23.91 11.23
N ARG A 70 3.04 -24.35 10.32
CA ARG A 70 2.52 -23.48 9.24
C ARG A 70 1.74 -22.29 9.79
N ILE A 71 0.88 -22.50 10.79
CA ILE A 71 0.12 -21.41 11.43
C ILE A 71 1.08 -20.37 12.04
N GLU A 72 2.11 -20.80 12.77
CA GLU A 72 3.04 -19.88 13.42
C GLU A 72 3.87 -19.07 12.40
N VAL A 73 4.36 -19.72 11.34
CA VAL A 73 5.09 -19.03 10.26
C VAL A 73 4.18 -18.01 9.58
N TRP A 74 2.98 -18.41 9.15
CA TRP A 74 2.07 -17.48 8.48
C TRP A 74 1.62 -16.33 9.38
N ARG A 75 1.44 -16.57 10.69
CA ARG A 75 1.09 -15.52 11.66
C ARG A 75 2.16 -14.44 11.74
N GLN A 76 3.44 -14.80 11.69
CA GLN A 76 4.54 -13.83 11.69
C GLN A 76 4.55 -12.98 10.41
N TRP A 77 4.37 -13.61 9.25
CA TRP A 77 4.34 -12.91 7.96
C TRP A 77 3.08 -12.06 7.75
N GLN A 78 1.94 -12.51 8.29
CA GLN A 78 0.67 -11.81 8.13
C GLN A 78 0.69 -10.42 8.74
N ASN A 79 1.22 -10.28 9.97
CA ASN A 79 1.38 -8.97 10.61
C ASN A 79 2.26 -8.05 9.75
N MET A 80 3.40 -8.55 9.28
CA MET A 80 4.33 -7.77 8.47
C MET A 80 3.72 -7.32 7.14
N LEU A 81 2.96 -8.19 6.46
CA LEU A 81 2.29 -7.87 5.20
C LEU A 81 1.19 -6.81 5.36
N GLN A 82 0.45 -6.84 6.47
CA GLN A 82 -0.58 -5.83 6.76
C GLN A 82 0.05 -4.45 6.98
N PHE A 83 1.10 -4.36 7.79
CA PHE A 83 1.81 -3.11 8.03
C PHE A 83 2.49 -2.57 6.77
N LEU A 84 3.09 -3.46 5.96
CA LEU A 84 3.69 -3.06 4.69
C LEU A 84 2.64 -2.55 3.70
N GLY A 85 1.51 -3.24 3.56
CA GLY A 85 0.40 -2.83 2.71
C GLY A 85 -0.19 -1.47 3.12
N MET A 86 -0.42 -1.28 4.42
CA MET A 86 -0.87 0.02 4.96
C MET A 86 0.17 1.13 4.72
N GLY A 87 1.46 0.84 4.93
CA GLY A 87 2.54 1.78 4.67
C GLY A 87 2.60 2.23 3.20
N MET A 88 2.45 1.29 2.26
CA MET A 88 2.45 1.62 0.83
C MET A 88 1.18 2.37 0.38
N LEU A 89 0.02 2.08 0.97
CA LEU A 89 -1.19 2.89 0.74
C LEU A 89 -1.00 4.33 1.21
N LEU A 90 -0.51 4.51 2.44
CA LEU A 90 -0.25 5.85 2.99
C LEU A 90 0.80 6.59 2.15
N PHE A 91 1.86 5.90 1.71
CA PHE A 91 2.85 6.47 0.80
C PHE A 91 2.22 6.91 -0.53
N GLY A 92 1.39 6.07 -1.15
CA GLY A 92 0.67 6.41 -2.39
C GLY A 92 -0.22 7.64 -2.22
N ILE A 93 -0.95 7.73 -1.10
CA ILE A 93 -1.80 8.88 -0.76
C ILE A 93 -0.95 10.16 -0.61
N MET A 94 0.18 10.09 0.09
CA MET A 94 1.08 11.23 0.27
C MET A 94 1.64 11.74 -1.07
N VAL A 95 2.03 10.84 -1.97
CA VAL A 95 2.50 11.23 -3.31
C VAL A 95 1.41 11.99 -4.06
N GLN A 96 0.14 11.57 -3.97
CA GLN A 96 -0.94 12.28 -4.66
C GLN A 96 -1.28 13.63 -4.03
N LEU A 97 -1.22 13.74 -2.70
CA LEU A 97 -1.36 15.03 -2.04
C LEU A 97 -0.29 16.03 -2.49
N VAL A 98 0.97 15.59 -2.60
CA VAL A 98 2.06 16.43 -3.10
C VAL A 98 1.79 16.92 -4.52
N ILE A 99 1.23 16.07 -5.39
CA ILE A 99 0.88 16.45 -6.77
C ILE A 99 -0.22 17.50 -6.78
N ILE A 100 -1.28 17.32 -5.98
CA ILE A 100 -2.38 18.28 -5.87
C ILE A 100 -1.86 19.63 -5.39
N VAL A 101 -1.05 19.64 -4.33
CA VAL A 101 -0.44 20.88 -3.79
C VAL A 101 0.42 21.57 -4.84
N LYS A 102 1.26 20.85 -5.57
CA LYS A 102 2.07 21.41 -6.66
C LYS A 102 1.21 22.01 -7.78
N ALA A 103 0.12 21.34 -8.15
CA ALA A 103 -0.81 21.85 -9.15
C ALA A 103 -1.48 23.17 -8.69
N LEU A 104 -1.86 23.24 -7.41
CA LEU A 104 -2.45 24.46 -6.82
C LEU A 104 -1.45 25.61 -6.75
N PHE A 105 -0.21 25.36 -6.33
CA PHE A 105 0.84 26.39 -6.31
C PHE A 105 1.11 26.96 -7.71
N MET A 106 1.11 26.12 -8.74
CA MET A 106 1.30 26.54 -10.13
C MET A 106 0.12 27.38 -10.65
N GLN A 107 -1.11 27.02 -10.29
CA GLN A 107 -2.29 27.83 -10.63
C GLN A 107 -2.24 29.19 -9.91
N GLY A 108 -1.85 29.21 -8.64
CA GLY A 108 -1.70 30.43 -7.86
C GLY A 108 -0.61 31.37 -8.39
N SER A 109 0.56 30.84 -8.79
CA SER A 109 1.64 31.66 -9.36
C SER A 109 1.23 32.30 -10.69
N ASN A 110 0.55 31.54 -11.54
CA ASN A 110 0.07 32.05 -12.83
C ASN A 110 -0.99 33.15 -12.65
N MET A 111 -1.87 33.02 -11.67
CA MET A 111 -2.84 34.07 -11.33
C MET A 111 -2.16 35.34 -10.81
N PHE A 112 -1.14 35.21 -9.95
CA PHE A 112 -0.37 36.35 -9.47
C PHE A 112 0.41 37.06 -10.59
N GLU A 113 0.95 36.31 -11.55
CA GLU A 113 1.67 36.87 -12.70
C GLU A 113 0.71 37.62 -13.65
N LEU A 114 -0.49 37.09 -13.89
CA LEU A 114 -1.52 37.73 -14.72
C LEU A 114 -2.09 39.00 -14.06
N LEU A 115 -2.22 39.02 -12.73
CA LEU A 115 -2.72 40.17 -11.98
C LEU A 115 -1.63 41.21 -11.69
N GLY A 116 -0.37 40.79 -11.54
CA GLY A 116 0.78 41.67 -11.32
C GLY A 116 1.37 42.27 -12.60
N GLY A 117 1.26 41.57 -13.73
CA GLY A 117 1.75 42.01 -15.04
C GLY A 117 0.91 43.11 -15.70
N GLY A 118 -0.26 43.44 -15.15
CA GLY A 118 -1.15 44.49 -15.66
C GLY A 118 -0.76 45.92 -15.29
N LYS A 119 0.25 46.14 -14.43
CA LYS A 119 0.55 47.47 -13.84
C LYS A 119 1.80 48.17 -14.37
N SER A 120 2.19 47.96 -15.63
CA SER A 120 3.37 48.64 -16.21
C SER A 120 3.22 48.96 -17.70
N ARG A 121 2.06 49.50 -18.11
CA ARG A 121 1.82 49.96 -19.49
C ARG A 121 0.92 51.20 -19.58
N ASP A 122 1.03 52.12 -18.63
CA ASP A 122 0.57 53.51 -18.80
C ASP A 122 1.75 54.46 -18.60
#